data_AF-A0A8H7QW39-F1
#
_entry.id   AF-A0A8H7QW39-F1
#
_cell.length_a   1.000
_cell.length_b   1.000
_cell.length_c   1.000
_cell.angle_alpha   90.00
_cell.angle_beta   90.00
_cell.angle_gamma   90.00
#
_symmetry.space_group_name_H-M   'P 1'
#
loop_
_entity.id
_entity.type
_entity.pdbx_description
1 polymer ?
#
loop_
_entity_poly.entity_id
_entity_poly.type
_entity_poly.pdbx_seq_one_letter_code
_entity_poly.pdbx_strand_id
1 'polypeptide(L)'
;MSPPAYDTMVIPNSPPEEKKDHVPIQEMACDILQQGIDLIQLLQDEQYTQISKVIHVSDHFNLLYKQCQPIPSDWVVDYDIRARNNPSEMNRSIAIQNLEQLKSIIKDQSYIPLDQRLTLLATIDASDNNKYRFASSFGRELFYSCIHAIHHYASIKAICIEQNISTPQDFGMAPSTLQDHQSK
;
A
#
# COMPACT_ATOMS: atom_id res chain seq x y z
N MET A 1 52.96 -9.09 -44.78
CA MET A 1 51.70 -8.35 -44.54
C MET A 1 50.85 -9.21 -43.62
N SER A 2 50.77 -8.85 -42.34
CA SER A 2 49.95 -9.55 -41.34
C SER A 2 48.57 -8.89 -41.27
N PRO A 3 47.47 -9.63 -41.04
CA PRO A 3 46.14 -9.06 -40.92
C PRO A 3 45.97 -8.35 -39.56
N PRO A 4 45.04 -7.38 -39.44
CA PRO A 4 44.84 -6.65 -38.19
C PRO A 4 44.06 -7.50 -37.18
N ALA A 5 44.46 -7.39 -35.91
CA ALA A 5 43.76 -7.99 -34.78
C ALA A 5 42.41 -7.30 -34.57
N TYR A 6 41.33 -8.09 -34.52
CA TYR A 6 40.01 -7.60 -34.12
C TYR A 6 40.01 -7.37 -32.61
N ASP A 7 39.81 -6.11 -32.23
CA ASP A 7 39.57 -5.68 -30.86
C ASP A 7 38.25 -6.30 -30.39
N THR A 8 38.32 -7.17 -29.38
CA THR A 8 37.16 -7.89 -28.88
C THR A 8 36.41 -6.96 -27.94
N MET A 9 35.28 -6.42 -28.42
CA MET A 9 34.39 -5.58 -27.60
C MET A 9 34.02 -6.32 -26.31
N VAL A 10 34.45 -5.76 -25.18
CA VAL A 10 34.03 -6.17 -23.85
C VAL A 10 32.55 -5.80 -23.71
N ILE A 11 31.69 -6.81 -23.71
CA ILE A 11 30.27 -6.66 -23.36
C ILE A 11 30.24 -6.20 -21.89
N PRO A 12 29.53 -5.11 -21.51
CA PRO A 12 29.45 -4.72 -20.12
C PRO A 12 28.73 -5.82 -19.35
N ASN A 13 29.32 -6.20 -18.22
CA ASN A 13 28.78 -7.15 -17.25
C ASN A 13 27.27 -6.99 -17.10
N SER A 14 26.54 -8.11 -17.21
CA SER A 14 25.14 -8.21 -16.79
C SER A 14 24.97 -7.53 -15.42
N PRO A 15 23.88 -6.78 -15.19
CA PRO A 15 23.61 -6.22 -13.87
C PRO A 15 23.62 -7.37 -12.85
N PRO A 16 24.15 -7.13 -11.63
CA PRO A 16 24.19 -8.17 -10.62
C PRO A 16 22.78 -8.71 -10.39
N GLU A 17 22.62 -10.03 -10.41
CA GLU A 17 21.37 -10.69 -10.05
C GLU A 17 20.91 -10.16 -8.68
N GLU A 18 19.76 -9.48 -8.65
CA GLU A 18 19.14 -9.03 -7.41
C GLU A 18 18.92 -10.23 -6.50
N LYS A 19 19.42 -10.14 -5.26
CA LYS A 19 19.18 -11.16 -4.24
C LYS A 19 17.67 -11.37 -4.06
N LYS A 20 17.23 -12.61 -4.25
CA LYS A 20 15.84 -13.09 -4.12
C LYS A 20 15.23 -13.01 -2.71
N ASP A 21 15.87 -12.33 -1.77
CA ASP A 21 15.45 -12.28 -0.35
C ASP A 21 14.61 -11.03 -0.03
N HIS A 22 14.03 -10.38 -1.04
CA HIS A 22 13.10 -9.28 -0.79
C HIS A 22 11.72 -9.83 -0.43
N VAL A 23 11.25 -9.48 0.77
CA VAL A 23 9.84 -9.69 1.18
C VAL A 23 8.95 -9.10 0.08
N PRO A 24 8.04 -9.89 -0.54
CA PRO A 24 7.13 -9.39 -1.55
C PRO A 24 6.35 -8.18 -1.02
N ILE A 25 6.16 -7.16 -1.86
CA ILE A 25 5.43 -5.95 -1.46
C ILE A 25 3.99 -6.26 -0.99
N GLN A 26 3.40 -7.37 -1.46
CA GLN A 26 2.11 -7.90 -1.00
C GLN A 26 2.16 -8.39 0.47
N GLU A 27 3.28 -8.98 0.90
CA GLU A 27 3.48 -9.35 2.31
C GLU A 27 3.60 -8.08 3.16
N MET A 28 4.39 -7.09 2.71
CA MET A 28 4.46 -5.79 3.39
C MET A 28 3.09 -5.09 3.47
N ALA A 29 2.26 -5.19 2.42
CA ALA A 29 0.89 -4.68 2.45
C ALA A 29 0.06 -5.37 3.54
N CYS A 30 0.21 -6.69 3.71
CA CYS A 30 -0.47 -7.41 4.78
C CYS A 30 0.01 -6.99 6.18
N ASP A 31 1.32 -6.74 6.36
CA ASP A 31 1.88 -6.26 7.63
C ASP A 31 1.38 -4.85 7.97
N ILE A 32 1.26 -3.98 6.97
CA ILE A 32 0.68 -2.64 7.14
C ILE A 32 -0.78 -2.74 7.55
N LEU A 33 -1.58 -3.60 6.91
CA LEU A 33 -2.96 -3.83 7.33
C LEU A 33 -3.04 -4.41 8.74
N GLN A 34 -2.09 -5.28 9.12
CA GLN A 34 -1.99 -5.82 10.48
C GLN A 34 -1.75 -4.71 11.51
N GLN A 35 -0.91 -3.73 11.24
CA GLN A 35 -0.74 -2.57 12.13
C GLN A 35 -2.08 -1.86 12.41
N GLY A 36 -2.93 -1.73 11.39
CA GLY A 36 -4.28 -1.19 11.54
C GLY A 36 -5.16 -2.05 12.46
N ILE A 37 -5.13 -3.37 12.28
CA ILE A 37 -5.87 -4.33 13.12
C ILE A 37 -5.40 -4.23 14.57
N ASP A 38 -4.09 -4.27 14.81
CA ASP A 38 -3.49 -4.20 16.14
C ASP A 38 -3.90 -2.91 16.86
N LEU A 39 -3.87 -1.77 16.15
CA LEU A 39 -4.35 -0.51 16.71
C LEU A 39 -5.83 -0.61 17.10
N ILE A 40 -6.70 -1.09 16.21
CA ILE A 40 -8.15 -1.15 16.48
C ILE A 40 -8.45 -2.03 17.69
N GLN A 41 -7.68 -3.10 17.89
CA GLN A 41 -7.80 -3.98 19.07
C GLN A 41 -7.41 -3.29 20.39
N LEU A 42 -6.51 -2.30 20.36
CA LEU A 42 -6.12 -1.52 21.54
C LEU A 42 -7.15 -0.46 21.93
N LEU A 43 -7.93 0.05 20.97
CA LEU A 43 -8.88 1.13 21.20
C LEU A 43 -10.19 0.61 21.81
N GLN A 44 -10.78 1.37 22.74
CA GLN A 44 -12.18 1.19 23.14
C GLN A 44 -13.15 1.76 22.08
N ASP A 45 -14.43 1.37 22.12
CA ASP A 45 -15.42 1.80 21.11
C ASP A 45 -15.57 3.33 21.03
N GLU A 46 -15.54 4.01 22.18
CA GLU A 46 -15.62 5.47 22.25
C GLU A 46 -14.38 6.14 21.65
N GLN A 47 -13.19 5.56 21.84
CA GLN A 47 -11.95 6.07 21.27
C GLN A 47 -11.90 5.83 19.76
N TYR A 48 -12.36 4.65 19.32
CA TYR A 48 -12.39 4.28 17.92
C TYR A 48 -13.23 5.23 17.07
N THR A 49 -14.43 5.57 17.55
CA THR A 49 -15.33 6.50 16.84
C THR A 49 -14.77 7.92 16.73
N GLN A 50 -13.91 8.34 17.67
CA GLN A 50 -13.23 9.65 17.59
C GLN A 50 -11.98 9.64 16.69
N ILE A 51 -11.33 8.49 16.56
CA ILE A 51 -10.08 8.31 15.80
C ILE A 51 -10.35 7.82 14.36
N SER A 52 -11.60 7.51 13.99
CA SER A 52 -12.02 6.67 12.84
C SER A 52 -11.59 7.05 11.43
N LYS A 53 -10.74 8.07 11.24
CA LYS A 53 -9.99 8.28 9.99
C LYS A 53 -9.13 7.07 9.58
N VAL A 54 -8.90 6.11 10.49
CA VAL A 54 -8.20 4.83 10.24
C VAL A 54 -8.77 4.04 9.06
N ILE A 55 -10.06 4.20 8.73
CA ILE A 55 -10.73 3.33 7.75
C ILE A 55 -10.40 3.69 6.30
N HIS A 56 -10.06 4.95 6.05
CA HIS A 56 -9.68 5.42 4.71
C HIS A 56 -8.39 4.77 4.19
N VAL A 57 -7.60 4.17 5.09
CA VAL A 57 -6.41 3.41 4.74
C VAL A 57 -6.78 2.18 3.91
N SER A 58 -7.85 1.48 4.28
CA SER A 58 -8.28 0.25 3.59
C SER A 58 -8.89 0.51 2.21
N ASP A 59 -9.44 1.71 1.98
CA ASP A 59 -10.14 2.06 0.73
C ASP A 59 -9.21 1.95 -0.49
N HIS A 60 -7.96 2.40 -0.35
CA HIS A 60 -7.00 2.37 -1.46
C HIS A 60 -6.66 0.93 -1.87
N PHE A 61 -6.41 0.05 -0.90
CA PHE A 61 -6.21 -1.37 -1.18
C PHE A 61 -7.48 -2.00 -1.76
N ASN A 62 -8.65 -1.75 -1.17
CA ASN A 62 -9.92 -2.27 -1.68
C ASN A 62 -10.16 -1.87 -3.14
N LEU A 63 -9.91 -0.61 -3.50
CA LEU A 63 -10.09 -0.11 -4.86
C LEU A 63 -9.07 -0.70 -5.84
N LEU A 64 -7.81 -0.89 -5.40
CA LEU A 64 -6.80 -1.57 -6.20
C LEU A 64 -7.21 -3.02 -6.50
N TYR A 65 -7.70 -3.75 -5.49
CA TYR A 65 -8.03 -5.18 -5.62
C TYR A 65 -9.48 -5.48 -6.06
N LYS A 66 -10.35 -4.47 -6.22
CA LYS A 66 -11.80 -4.65 -6.46
C LYS A 66 -12.16 -5.56 -7.64
N GLN A 67 -11.32 -5.61 -8.67
CA GLN A 67 -11.59 -6.32 -9.94
C GLN A 67 -10.38 -7.08 -10.48
N CYS A 68 -9.48 -7.50 -9.60
CA CYS A 68 -8.23 -8.14 -10.00
C CYS A 68 -8.38 -9.61 -10.43
N GLN A 69 -9.58 -10.21 -10.32
CA GLN A 69 -9.86 -11.60 -10.72
C GLN A 69 -11.01 -11.70 -11.74
N PRO A 70 -10.71 -12.06 -13.01
CA PRO A 70 -9.38 -12.19 -13.60
C PRO A 70 -8.65 -10.83 -13.70
N ILE A 71 -7.32 -10.84 -13.89
CA ILE A 71 -6.56 -9.61 -14.12
C ILE A 71 -7.11 -8.91 -15.38
N PRO A 72 -7.62 -7.68 -15.29
CA PRO A 72 -8.23 -6.99 -16.44
C PRO A 72 -7.16 -6.58 -17.46
N SER A 73 -7.47 -6.70 -18.75
CA SER A 73 -6.62 -6.17 -19.82
C SER A 73 -6.62 -4.64 -19.87
N ASP A 74 -7.69 -3.99 -19.41
CA ASP A 74 -7.85 -2.54 -19.35
C ASP A 74 -7.86 -1.99 -17.91
N TRP A 75 -7.14 -2.64 -16.97
CA TRP A 75 -7.24 -2.34 -15.54
C TRP A 75 -7.20 -0.84 -15.24
N VAL A 76 -8.33 -0.31 -14.77
CA VAL A 76 -8.47 1.08 -14.33
C VAL A 76 -8.66 1.12 -12.82
N VAL A 77 -7.90 2.00 -12.16
CA VAL A 77 -8.03 2.28 -10.73
C VAL A 77 -8.43 3.73 -10.55
N ASP A 78 -9.36 3.99 -9.64
CA ASP A 78 -9.88 5.32 -9.34
C ASP A 78 -10.06 5.46 -7.82
N TYR A 79 -9.12 6.14 -7.18
CA TYR A 79 -9.10 6.33 -5.73
C TYR A 79 -10.08 7.40 -5.23
N ASP A 80 -10.69 8.17 -6.12
CA ASP A 80 -11.70 9.16 -5.73
C ASP A 80 -13.05 8.50 -5.43
N ILE A 81 -13.22 7.22 -5.78
CA ILE A 81 -14.42 6.45 -5.46
C ILE A 81 -14.49 6.26 -3.94
N ARG A 82 -15.37 6.99 -3.28
CA ARG A 82 -15.60 6.86 -1.83
C ARG A 82 -16.86 6.07 -1.55
N ALA A 83 -16.73 5.02 -0.75
CA ALA A 83 -17.86 4.49 -0.01
C ALA A 83 -18.26 5.52 1.05
N ARG A 84 -19.56 5.78 1.20
CA ARG A 84 -20.10 6.64 2.26
C ARG A 84 -20.89 5.79 3.23
N ASN A 85 -20.91 6.18 4.50
CA ASN A 85 -21.65 5.49 5.56
C ASN A 85 -21.19 4.03 5.73
N ASN A 86 -19.87 3.79 5.71
CA ASN A 86 -19.36 2.44 5.88
C ASN A 86 -19.56 2.02 7.36
N PRO A 87 -20.28 0.93 7.66
CA PRO A 87 -20.49 0.49 9.04
C PRO A 87 -19.21 0.27 9.83
N SER A 88 -18.09 0.01 9.15
CA SER A 88 -16.79 -0.07 9.83
C SER A 88 -16.42 1.23 10.53
N GLU A 89 -16.88 2.41 10.07
CA GLU A 89 -16.61 3.75 10.67
C GLU A 89 -17.00 3.85 12.14
N MET A 90 -17.93 2.99 12.56
CA MET A 90 -18.48 3.01 13.92
C MET A 90 -18.34 1.67 14.64
N ASN A 91 -17.82 0.63 13.99
CA ASN A 91 -17.80 -0.73 14.54
C ASN A 91 -16.43 -1.39 14.36
N ARG A 92 -15.68 -1.51 15.47
CA ARG A 92 -14.35 -2.13 15.50
C ARG A 92 -14.32 -3.53 14.92
N SER A 93 -15.30 -4.37 15.28
CA SER A 93 -15.36 -5.76 14.82
C SER A 93 -15.54 -5.86 13.31
N ILE A 94 -16.41 -5.02 12.73
CA ILE A 94 -16.59 -4.95 11.27
C ILE A 94 -15.31 -4.45 10.60
N ALA A 95 -14.65 -3.44 11.17
CA ALA A 95 -13.40 -2.92 10.63
C ALA A 95 -12.28 -3.97 10.60
N ILE A 96 -12.10 -4.70 11.71
CA ILE A 96 -11.12 -5.80 11.79
C ILE A 96 -11.46 -6.89 10.77
N GLN A 97 -12.73 -7.30 10.66
CA GLN A 97 -13.16 -8.30 9.69
C GLN A 97 -12.86 -7.88 8.25
N ASN A 98 -13.14 -6.62 7.90
CA ASN A 98 -12.85 -6.08 6.56
C ASN A 98 -11.34 -6.09 6.26
N LEU A 99 -10.50 -5.71 7.22
CA LEU A 99 -9.05 -5.73 7.07
C LEU A 99 -8.51 -7.16 6.92
N GLU A 100 -9.02 -8.12 7.69
CA GLU A 100 -8.64 -9.53 7.56
C GLU A 100 -9.06 -10.11 6.20
N GLN A 101 -10.27 -9.79 5.73
CA GLN A 101 -10.72 -10.19 4.40
C GLN A 101 -9.81 -9.62 3.31
N LEU A 102 -9.44 -8.34 3.43
CA LEU A 102 -8.53 -7.69 2.49
C LEU A 102 -7.14 -8.34 2.49
N LYS A 103 -6.60 -8.69 3.67
CA LYS A 103 -5.35 -9.48 3.76
C LYS A 103 -5.47 -10.82 3.03
N SER A 104 -6.60 -11.51 3.16
CA SER A 104 -6.84 -12.76 2.41
C SER A 104 -6.82 -12.52 0.91
N ILE A 105 -7.53 -11.49 0.44
CA ILE A 105 -7.56 -11.12 -0.99
C ILE A 105 -6.14 -10.85 -1.50
N ILE A 106 -5.34 -10.08 -0.77
CA ILE A 106 -3.96 -9.77 -1.16
C ILE A 106 -3.12 -11.05 -1.29
N LYS A 107 -3.25 -11.98 -0.35
CA LYS A 107 -2.53 -13.27 -0.38
C LYS A 107 -2.96 -14.14 -1.56
N ASP A 108 -4.27 -14.25 -1.78
CA ASP A 108 -4.85 -15.02 -2.89
C ASP A 108 -4.47 -14.43 -4.26
N GLN A 109 -4.16 -13.14 -4.30
CA GLN A 109 -3.71 -12.38 -5.47
C GLN A 109 -2.19 -12.20 -5.57
N SER A 110 -1.40 -12.99 -4.84
CA SER A 110 0.06 -12.88 -4.85
C SER A 110 0.71 -13.13 -6.23
N TYR A 111 -0.02 -13.75 -7.16
CA TYR A 111 0.44 -14.03 -8.51
C TYR A 111 0.42 -12.83 -9.47
N ILE A 112 -0.18 -11.69 -9.10
CA ILE A 112 -0.26 -10.50 -9.96
C ILE A 112 1.14 -9.89 -10.13
N PRO A 113 1.66 -9.76 -11.37
CA PRO A 113 2.97 -9.17 -11.61
C PRO A 113 3.03 -7.69 -11.20
N LEU A 114 4.15 -7.25 -10.62
CA LEU A 114 4.31 -5.85 -10.19
C LEU A 114 4.36 -4.85 -11.35
N ASP A 115 4.79 -5.31 -12.53
CA ASP A 115 4.82 -4.56 -13.79
C ASP A 115 3.50 -4.62 -14.57
N GLN A 116 2.48 -5.33 -14.05
CA GLN A 116 1.14 -5.37 -14.63
C GLN A 116 0.62 -3.95 -14.83
N ARG A 117 0.41 -3.56 -16.09
CA ARG A 117 0.01 -2.20 -16.47
C ARG A 117 -1.41 -1.93 -16.02
N LEU A 118 -1.64 -0.69 -15.57
CA LEU A 118 -2.97 -0.17 -15.25
C LEU A 118 -3.05 1.33 -15.59
N THR A 119 -4.26 1.86 -15.63
CA THR A 119 -4.53 3.31 -15.72
C THR A 119 -5.07 3.82 -14.39
N LEU A 120 -4.41 4.82 -13.82
CA LEU A 120 -4.95 5.56 -12.67
C LEU A 120 -5.81 6.73 -13.19
N LEU A 121 -7.03 6.85 -12.67
CA LEU A 121 -7.87 8.02 -12.78
C LEU A 121 -7.74 8.88 -11.53
N ALA A 122 -7.57 10.19 -11.72
CA ALA A 122 -7.53 11.13 -10.60
C ALA A 122 -8.19 12.46 -10.96
N THR A 123 -8.93 13.00 -10.00
CA THR A 123 -9.43 14.37 -10.02
C THR A 123 -8.35 15.30 -9.48
N ILE A 124 -7.96 16.31 -10.26
CA ILE A 124 -6.93 17.29 -9.86
C ILE A 124 -7.54 18.67 -9.65
N ASP A 125 -8.50 19.03 -10.50
CA ASP A 125 -9.21 20.30 -10.41
C ASP A 125 -10.63 20.02 -9.91
N ALA A 126 -10.98 20.56 -8.74
CA ALA A 126 -12.33 20.41 -8.17
C ALA A 126 -13.40 21.20 -8.92
N SER A 127 -13.00 22.14 -9.79
CA SER A 127 -13.90 22.91 -10.64
C SER A 127 -14.16 22.23 -12.00
N ASP A 128 -13.42 21.18 -12.32
CA ASP A 128 -13.58 20.37 -13.53
C ASP A 128 -14.08 18.97 -13.16
N ASN A 129 -15.08 18.47 -13.90
CA ASN A 129 -15.57 17.10 -13.74
C ASN A 129 -14.71 16.08 -14.52
N ASN A 130 -13.68 16.52 -15.24
CA ASN A 130 -12.77 15.64 -15.95
C ASN A 130 -11.79 14.92 -15.00
N LYS A 131 -11.58 13.63 -15.28
CA LYS A 131 -10.52 12.85 -14.63
C LYS A 131 -9.29 12.76 -15.52
N TYR A 132 -8.15 13.04 -14.93
CA TYR A 132 -6.85 12.83 -15.56
C TYR A 132 -6.53 11.34 -15.61
N ARG A 133 -5.90 10.91 -16.70
CA ARG A 133 -5.48 9.52 -16.93
C ARG A 133 -3.97 9.42 -16.82
N PHE A 134 -3.49 8.57 -15.93
CA PHE A 134 -2.07 8.32 -15.73
C PHE A 134 -1.74 6.86 -16.04
N ALA A 135 -0.69 6.63 -16.82
CA ALA A 135 -0.12 5.30 -16.97
C ALA A 135 0.58 4.90 -15.67
N SER A 136 0.33 3.67 -15.20
CA SER A 136 0.93 3.14 -13.98
C SER A 136 1.07 1.62 -14.05
N SER A 137 1.53 1.00 -12.96
CA SER A 137 1.57 -0.45 -12.77
C SER A 137 0.99 -0.84 -11.41
N PHE A 138 0.57 -2.10 -11.29
CA PHE A 138 0.06 -2.69 -10.06
C PHE A 138 1.02 -2.50 -8.89
N GLY A 139 2.31 -2.78 -9.08
CA GLY A 139 3.32 -2.61 -8.04
C GLY A 139 3.47 -1.17 -7.56
N ARG A 140 3.41 -0.19 -8.49
CA ARG A 140 3.47 1.24 -8.12
C ARG A 140 2.25 1.66 -7.31
N GLU A 141 1.06 1.23 -7.71
CA GLU A 141 -0.19 1.54 -6.98
C GLU A 141 -0.31 0.83 -5.63
N LEU A 142 0.20 -0.40 -5.54
CA LEU A 142 0.30 -1.13 -4.27
C LEU A 142 1.28 -0.41 -3.32
N PHE A 143 2.44 0.00 -3.84
CA PHE A 143 3.37 0.85 -3.09
C PHE A 143 2.72 2.15 -2.60
N TYR A 144 1.99 2.84 -3.49
CA TYR A 144 1.25 4.05 -3.13
C TYR A 144 0.25 3.79 -1.99
N SER A 145 -0.51 2.70 -2.07
CA SER A 145 -1.46 2.30 -1.02
C SER A 145 -0.74 2.07 0.33
N CYS A 146 0.41 1.41 0.31
CA CYS A 146 1.25 1.17 1.48
C CYS A 146 1.76 2.48 2.12
N ILE A 147 2.37 3.38 1.34
CA ILE A 147 2.89 4.65 1.91
C ILE A 147 1.77 5.58 2.37
N HIS A 148 0.61 5.55 1.70
CA HIS A 148 -0.56 6.33 2.10
C HIS A 148 -1.10 5.83 3.45
N ALA A 149 -1.17 4.51 3.64
CA ALA A 149 -1.51 3.88 4.91
C ALA A 149 -0.59 4.33 6.04
N ILE A 150 0.73 4.24 5.83
CA ILE A 150 1.74 4.63 6.80
C ILE A 150 1.62 6.12 7.15
N HIS A 151 1.36 6.99 6.17
CA HIS A 151 1.14 8.42 6.41
C HIS A 151 -0.05 8.68 7.35
N HIS A 152 -1.16 7.96 7.15
CA HIS A 152 -2.31 8.05 8.07
C HIS A 152 -1.97 7.49 9.45
N TYR A 153 -1.27 6.35 9.53
CA TYR A 153 -0.86 5.77 10.81
C TYR A 153 0.06 6.70 11.60
N ALA A 154 0.96 7.44 10.95
CA ALA A 154 1.76 8.47 11.61
C ALA A 154 0.88 9.58 12.22
N SER A 155 -0.14 10.03 11.50
CA SER A 155 -1.11 11.02 12.01
C SER A 155 -1.95 10.48 13.16
N ILE A 156 -2.40 9.22 13.05
CA ILE A 156 -3.16 8.54 14.11
C ILE A 156 -2.31 8.35 15.36
N LYS A 157 -1.02 8.01 15.21
CA LYS A 157 -0.07 7.90 16.32
C LYS A 157 0.03 9.20 17.10
N ALA A 158 0.09 10.34 16.43
CA ALA A 158 0.08 11.65 17.10
C ALA A 158 -1.18 11.85 17.94
N ILE A 159 -2.36 11.52 17.40
CA ILE A 159 -3.65 11.59 18.12
C ILE A 159 -3.65 10.64 19.33
N CYS A 160 -3.16 9.41 19.17
CA CYS A 160 -3.06 8.45 20.27
C CYS A 160 -2.18 8.98 21.40
N ILE A 161 -1.04 9.61 21.08
CA ILE A 161 -0.15 10.23 22.07
C ILE A 161 -0.89 11.33 22.84
N GLU A 162 -1.62 12.21 22.15
CA GLU A 162 -2.41 13.28 22.80
C GLU A 162 -3.51 12.74 23.73
N GLN A 163 -4.04 11.55 23.42
CA GLN A 163 -5.06 10.87 24.22
C GLN A 163 -4.48 9.91 25.27
N ASN A 164 -3.16 9.90 25.48
CA ASN A 164 -2.47 8.96 26.39
C ASN A 164 -2.71 7.48 26.05
N ILE A 165 -2.90 7.17 24.77
CA ILE A 165 -3.04 5.81 24.24
C ILE A 165 -1.66 5.35 23.76
N SER A 166 -1.14 4.28 24.35
CA SER A 166 0.11 3.66 23.89
C SER A 166 -0.10 2.95 22.56
N THR A 167 0.82 3.15 21.62
CA THR A 167 0.87 2.42 20.34
C THR A 167 2.18 1.65 20.25
N PRO A 168 2.27 0.59 19.42
CA PRO A 168 3.54 -0.06 19.14
C PRO A 168 4.61 0.94 18.67
N GLN A 169 5.86 0.73 19.08
CA GLN A 169 6.96 1.66 18.78
C GLN A 169 7.09 1.95 17.28
N ASP A 170 6.92 0.90 16.46
CA ASP A 170 7.09 0.96 15.01
C ASP A 170 5.81 1.32 14.24
N PHE A 171 4.69 1.51 14.94
CA PHE A 171 3.41 1.89 14.33
C PHE A 171 3.56 3.20 13.54
N GLY A 172 3.12 3.18 12.28
CA GLY A 172 3.15 4.35 11.39
C GLY A 172 4.56 4.84 11.01
N MET A 173 5.59 4.03 11.21
CA MET A 173 6.95 4.36 10.76
C MET A 173 7.19 3.86 9.34
N ALA A 174 7.86 4.67 8.52
CA ALA A 174 8.27 4.25 7.18
C ALA A 174 9.38 3.18 7.27
N PRO A 175 9.42 2.19 6.34
CA PRO A 175 10.46 1.16 6.36
C PRO A 175 11.89 1.71 6.31
N SER A 176 12.12 2.81 5.57
CA SER A 176 13.43 3.48 5.53
C SER A 176 13.85 4.04 6.89
N THR A 177 12.90 4.54 7.68
CA THR A 177 13.15 4.99 9.05
C THR A 177 13.54 3.82 9.93
N LEU A 178 12.81 2.70 9.86
CA LEU A 178 13.12 1.48 10.62
C LEU A 178 14.52 0.95 10.30
N GLN A 179 14.91 0.95 9.02
CA GLN A 179 16.24 0.52 8.59
C GLN A 179 17.36 1.40 9.16
N ASP A 180 17.18 2.73 9.21
CA ASP A 180 18.15 3.64 9.83
C ASP A 180 18.31 3.39 11.34
N HIS A 181 17.21 3.05 12.03
CA HIS A 181 17.26 2.69 13.46
C HIS A 181 17.92 1.34 13.74
N GLN A 182 17.79 0.36 12.84
CA GLN A 182 18.45 -0.95 12.97
C GLN A 182 19.94 -0.92 12.61
N SER A 183 20.36 0.08 11.83
CA SER A 183 21.76 0.24 11.39
C SER A 183 22.63 1.00 12.38
N LYS A 184 22.08 1.40 13.54
CA LYS A 184 22.74 2.11 14.63
C LYS A 184 22.87 1.22 15.85
#